data_AF-A0A6M3KHC3-F1
#
_entry.id   AF-A0A6M3KHC3-F1
#
_cell.length_a   1.000
_cell.length_b   1.000
_cell.length_c   1.000
_cell.angle_alpha   90.00
_cell.angle_beta   90.00
_cell.angle_gamma   90.00
#
_symmetry.space_group_name_H-M   'P 1'
#
loop_
_entity.id
_entity.type
_entity.pdbx_description
1 polymer ?
#
loop_
_entity_poly.entity_id
_entity_poly.type
_entity_poly.pdbx_seq_one_letter_code
_entity_poly.pdbx_strand_id
1 'polypeptide(L)'
;MDRLVLLNTLPKEGNFTTLKIVRTMREDLSFTEEEHKALEFKQEGDSVRWNQAADVERDINFGEKATDIIVEVLKKLNSDKKLAEQHYRLYELFVGE
;
A
#
# COMPACT_ATOMS: atom_id res chain seq x y z
N MET A 1 2.62 -5.52 -8.24
CA MET A 1 3.69 -5.43 -7.24
C MET A 1 3.91 -3.97 -6.92
N ASP A 2 3.43 -3.53 -5.74
CA ASP A 2 3.69 -2.22 -5.07
C ASP A 2 2.75 -2.01 -3.86
N ARG A 3 1.67 -2.79 -3.79
CA ARG A 3 0.66 -2.81 -2.70
C ARG A 3 1.25 -2.84 -1.28
N LEU A 4 2.22 -3.73 -1.04
CA LEU A 4 2.88 -3.86 0.26
C LEU A 4 3.76 -2.65 0.59
N VAL A 5 4.41 -2.08 -0.42
CA VAL A 5 5.20 -0.85 -0.22
C VAL A 5 4.24 0.29 0.11
N LEU A 6 3.13 0.44 -0.63
CA LEU A 6 2.12 1.46 -0.38
C LEU A 6 1.56 1.37 1.06
N LEU A 7 1.23 0.17 1.53
CA LEU A 7 0.81 -0.10 2.92
C LEU A 7 1.81 0.39 3.96
N ASN A 8 3.10 0.24 3.67
CA ASN A 8 4.19 0.68 4.54
C ASN A 8 4.46 2.19 4.45
N THR A 9 4.13 2.81 3.32
CA THR A 9 4.24 4.25 3.09
C THR A 9 3.09 5.03 3.73
N LEU A 10 1.91 4.42 3.96
CA LEU A 10 0.76 5.12 4.54
C LEU A 10 1.10 5.83 5.87
N PRO A 11 0.59 7.06 6.08
CA PRO A 11 0.94 7.86 7.25
C PRO A 11 0.40 7.21 8.53
N LYS A 12 1.23 7.21 9.58
CA LYS A 12 0.89 6.64 10.89
C LYS A 12 0.28 7.66 11.85
N GLU A 13 0.36 8.94 11.51
CA GLU A 13 -0.07 10.07 12.33
C GLU A 13 -0.80 11.10 11.47
N GLY A 14 -1.76 11.83 12.05
CA GLY A 14 -2.58 12.81 11.34
C GLY A 14 -3.83 13.21 12.12
N ASN A 15 -4.72 13.99 11.49
CA ASN A 15 -6.02 14.29 12.07
C ASN A 15 -6.98 13.08 11.98
N PHE A 16 -8.12 13.14 12.67
CA PHE A 16 -9.09 12.04 12.71
C PHE A 16 -9.57 11.61 11.30
N THR A 17 -9.77 12.57 10.39
CA THR A 17 -10.20 12.28 9.02
C THR A 17 -9.12 11.55 8.24
N THR A 18 -7.87 11.98 8.34
CA THR A 18 -6.71 11.30 7.72
C THR A 18 -6.59 9.87 8.25
N LEU A 19 -6.63 9.69 9.58
CA LEU A 19 -6.53 8.36 10.18
C LEU A 19 -7.69 7.43 9.76
N LYS A 20 -8.90 7.97 9.62
CA LYS A 20 -10.06 7.21 9.13
C LYS A 20 -9.87 6.77 7.67
N ILE A 21 -9.39 7.66 6.80
CA ILE A 21 -9.12 7.34 5.39
C ILE A 21 -8.00 6.29 5.29
N VAL A 22 -6.89 6.50 6.01
CA VAL A 22 -5.77 5.54 6.04
C VAL A 22 -6.23 4.16 6.49
N ARG A 23 -7.13 4.08 7.49
CA ARG A 23 -7.70 2.80 7.91
C ARG A 23 -8.44 2.10 6.78
N THR A 24 -9.33 2.81 6.08
CA THR A 24 -10.05 2.25 4.93
C THR A 24 -9.09 1.80 3.84
N MET A 25 -8.07 2.61 3.51
CA MET A 25 -7.06 2.24 2.53
C MET A 25 -6.28 0.99 2.94
N ARG A 26 -5.97 0.82 4.24
CA ARG A 26 -5.33 -0.40 4.75
C ARG A 26 -6.22 -1.62 4.57
N GLU A 27 -7.52 -1.49 4.83
CA GLU A 27 -8.49 -2.57 4.64
C GLU A 27 -8.61 -2.94 3.14
N ASP A 28 -8.71 -1.95 2.25
CA ASP A 28 -8.77 -2.17 0.79
C ASP A 28 -7.48 -2.80 0.24
N LEU A 29 -6.33 -2.35 0.78
CA LEU A 29 -5.01 -2.90 0.49
C LEU A 29 -4.71 -4.20 1.23
N SER A 30 -5.61 -4.74 2.05
CA SER A 30 -5.41 -6.03 2.72
C SER A 30 -5.99 -7.18 1.90
N PHE A 31 -5.37 -8.35 1.99
CA PHE A 31 -5.80 -9.55 1.26
C PHE A 31 -7.25 -9.90 1.59
N THR A 32 -8.08 -10.10 0.57
CA THR A 32 -9.46 -10.58 0.77
C THR A 32 -9.48 -12.09 1.04
N GLU A 33 -10.61 -12.60 1.53
CA GLU A 33 -10.83 -14.05 1.72
C GLU A 33 -10.65 -14.86 0.42
N GLU A 34 -10.96 -14.25 -0.72
CA GLU A 34 -10.79 -14.85 -2.04
C GLU A 34 -9.31 -14.93 -2.42
N GLU A 35 -8.54 -13.86 -2.16
CA GLU A 35 -7.09 -13.85 -2.31
C GLU A 35 -6.42 -14.84 -1.34
N HIS A 36 -6.92 -14.96 -0.12
CA HIS A 36 -6.41 -15.92 0.86
C HIS A 36 -6.47 -17.36 0.33
N LYS A 37 -7.56 -17.71 -0.36
CA LYS A 37 -7.75 -19.02 -0.99
C LYS A 37 -6.92 -19.17 -2.26
N ALA A 38 -6.87 -18.15 -3.11
CA ALA A 38 -6.15 -18.18 -4.38
C ALA A 38 -4.62 -18.20 -4.21
N LEU A 39 -4.11 -17.48 -3.19
CA LEU A 39 -2.69 -17.38 -2.87
C LEU A 39 -2.18 -18.55 -2.03
N GLU A 40 -3.06 -19.50 -1.68
CA GLU A 40 -2.73 -20.68 -0.89
C GLU A 40 -1.87 -20.34 0.34
N PHE A 41 -2.34 -19.40 1.17
CA PHE A 41 -1.61 -19.02 2.37
C PHE A 41 -1.36 -20.23 3.26
N LYS A 42 -0.09 -20.57 3.45
CA LYS A 42 0.40 -21.66 4.31
C LYS A 42 1.19 -21.06 5.46
N GLN A 43 0.76 -21.36 6.67
CA GLN A 43 1.51 -21.02 7.86
C GLN A 43 2.53 -22.14 8.13
N GLU A 44 3.81 -21.82 7.99
CA GLU A 44 4.93 -22.68 8.37
C GLU A 44 5.54 -22.15 9.67
N GLY A 45 5.01 -22.60 10.81
CA GLY A 45 5.43 -22.14 12.14
C GLY A 45 5.12 -20.66 12.35
N ASP A 46 6.14 -19.86 12.65
CA ASP A 46 6.03 -18.40 12.84
C ASP A 46 6.02 -17.61 11.51
N SER A 47 6.22 -18.29 10.38
CA SER A 47 6.28 -17.65 9.06
C SER A 47 5.05 -17.98 8.23
N VAL A 48 4.50 -16.97 7.58
CA VAL A 48 3.42 -17.15 6.61
C VAL A 48 4.02 -17.13 5.22
N ARG A 49 3.83 -18.20 4.45
CA ARG A 49 4.20 -18.30 3.05
C ARG A 49 2.94 -18.28 2.19
N TRP A 50 3.00 -17.59 1.06
CA TRP A 50 1.94 -17.61 0.06
C TRP A 50 2.55 -17.71 -1.33
N ASN A 51 1.74 -18.15 -2.28
CA ASN A 51 2.14 -18.29 -3.67
C ASN A 51 2.16 -16.92 -4.36
N GLN A 52 3.34 -16.31 -4.41
CA GLN A 52 3.56 -15.01 -5.06
C GLN A 52 3.27 -15.03 -6.57
N ALA A 53 3.29 -16.19 -7.23
CA ALA A 53 2.97 -16.29 -8.66
C ALA A 53 1.47 -16.12 -8.95
N ALA A 54 0.63 -16.34 -7.94
CA ALA A 54 -0.82 -16.10 -7.99
C ALA A 54 -1.21 -14.70 -7.47
N ASP A 55 -0.22 -13.86 -7.10
CA ASP A 55 -0.42 -12.49 -6.63
C ASP A 55 -0.79 -11.58 -7.80
N VAL A 56 -2.09 -11.51 -8.08
CA VAL A 56 -2.65 -10.68 -9.15
C VAL A 56 -2.64 -9.22 -8.71
N GLU A 57 -2.09 -8.34 -9.56
CA GLU A 57 -2.18 -6.89 -9.36
C GLU A 57 -3.65 -6.46 -9.32
N ARG A 58 -4.13 -6.06 -8.14
CA ARG A 58 -5.44 -5.42 -8.00
C ARG A 58 -5.31 -3.93 -8.29
N ASP A 59 -6.14 -3.48 -9.22
CA ASP A 59 -6.34 -2.06 -9.49
C ASP A 59 -7.25 -1.50 -8.39
N ILE A 60 -6.64 -0.95 -7.34
CA ILE A 60 -7.36 -0.37 -6.20
C ILE A 60 -7.58 1.09 -6.52
N ASN A 61 -8.83 1.41 -6.82
CA ASN A 61 -9.22 2.78 -7.15
C ASN A 61 -9.41 3.57 -5.85
N PHE A 62 -8.40 4.36 -5.48
CA PHE A 62 -8.47 5.24 -4.31
C PHE A 62 -9.33 6.46 -4.65
N GLY A 63 -10.20 6.87 -3.71
CA GLY A 63 -10.92 8.14 -3.84
C GLY A 63 -9.95 9.32 -3.84
N GLU A 64 -10.36 10.47 -4.38
CA GLU A 64 -9.54 11.69 -4.54
C GLU A 64 -8.73 12.04 -3.27
N LYS A 65 -9.39 12.08 -2.10
CA LYS A 65 -8.72 12.39 -0.83
C LYS A 65 -7.68 11.35 -0.40
N ALA A 66 -7.88 10.09 -0.75
CA ALA A 66 -6.96 9.01 -0.43
C ALA A 66 -5.70 9.13 -1.30
N THR A 67 -5.89 9.45 -2.58
CA THR A 67 -4.79 9.76 -3.52
C THR A 67 -4.00 10.99 -3.05
N ASP A 68 -4.66 12.06 -2.63
CA ASP A 68 -4.00 13.27 -2.12
C ASP A 68 -3.08 12.96 -0.92
N ILE A 69 -3.54 12.11 0.01
CA ILE A 69 -2.75 11.68 1.16
C ILE A 69 -1.50 10.92 0.72
N ILE A 70 -1.61 10.01 -0.28
CA ILE A 70 -0.46 9.26 -0.80
C ILE A 70 0.55 10.22 -1.43
N VAL A 71 0.07 11.15 -2.28
CA VAL A 71 0.92 12.14 -2.95
C VAL A 71 1.62 13.04 -1.95
N GLU A 72 0.92 13.51 -0.92
CA GLU A 72 1.51 14.35 0.14
C GLU A 72 2.65 13.61 0.86
N VAL A 73 2.43 12.33 1.19
CA VAL A 73 3.43 11.51 1.88
C VAL A 73 4.64 11.23 0.99
N LEU A 74 4.42 10.88 -0.28
CA LEU A 74 5.50 10.64 -1.23
C LEU A 74 6.33 11.91 -1.48
N LYS A 75 5.68 13.08 -1.63
CA LYS A 75 6.36 14.38 -1.75
C LYS A 75 7.15 14.73 -0.49
N LYS A 76 6.61 14.42 0.69
CA LYS A 76 7.31 14.61 1.96
C LYS A 76 8.55 13.71 2.07
N LEU A 77 8.43 12.43 1.69
CA LEU A 77 9.57 11.50 1.67
C LEU A 77 10.67 11.95 0.70
N ASN A 78 10.29 12.47 -0.47
CA ASN A 78 11.25 13.05 -1.42
C ASN A 78 11.94 14.29 -0.83
N SER A 79 11.15 15.22 -0.25
CA SER A 79 11.67 16.42 0.41
C SER A 79 12.63 16.10 1.55
N ASP A 80 12.34 15.05 2.31
CA ASP A 80 13.15 14.55 3.42
C ASP A 80 14.35 13.69 2.96
N LYS A 81 14.52 13.44 1.65
CA LYS A 81 15.52 12.53 1.07
C LYS A 81 15.45 11.10 1.64
N LYS A 82 14.26 10.65 2.02
CA LYS A 82 13.97 9.30 2.54
C LYS A 82 13.27 8.41 1.52
N LEU A 83 13.15 8.88 0.26
CA LEU A 83 12.60 8.11 -0.84
C LEU A 83 13.58 6.96 -1.20
N ALA A 84 13.33 5.77 -0.67
CA ALA A 84 14.05 4.55 -1.06
C ALA A 84 13.61 4.02 -2.43
N GLU A 85 14.42 3.18 -3.07
CA GLU A 85 14.17 2.58 -4.40
C GLU A 85 12.78 1.92 -4.51
N GLN A 86 12.32 1.24 -3.46
CA GLN A 86 10.99 0.63 -3.41
C GLN A 86 9.83 1.61 -3.62
N HIS A 87 10.04 2.91 -3.36
CA HIS A 87 9.02 3.95 -3.56
C HIS A 87 9.07 4.58 -4.96
N TYR A 88 10.08 4.27 -5.78
CA TYR A 88 10.26 4.90 -7.08
C TYR A 88 9.04 4.71 -7.99
N ARG A 89 8.59 3.45 -8.14
CA ARG A 89 7.42 3.11 -8.97
C ARG A 89 6.12 3.73 -8.42
N LEU A 90 5.95 3.79 -7.10
CA LEU A 90 4.83 4.49 -6.47
C LEU A 90 4.89 6.00 -6.73
N TYR A 91 6.07 6.60 -6.70
CA TYR A 91 6.25 8.02 -6.98
C TYR A 91 5.86 8.35 -8.42
N GLU A 92 6.33 7.58 -9.40
CA GLU A 92 5.92 7.75 -10.81
C GLU A 92 4.39 7.57 -10.97
N LEU A 93 3.80 6.57 -10.33
CA LEU A 93 2.37 6.27 -10.47
C LEU A 93 1.46 7.37 -9.90
N PHE A 94 1.80 7.93 -8.73
CA PHE A 94 0.94 8.87 -8.02
C PHE A 94 1.33 10.34 -8.24
N VAL A 95 2.60 10.64 -8.45
CA VAL A 95 3.12 12.02 -8.60
C VAL A 95 3.34 12.38 -10.06
N GLY A 96 3.74 11.42 -10.92
CA GLY A 96 3.88 11.63 -12.36
C GLY A 96 5.05 12.51 -12.79
N GLU A 97 6.20 12.41 -12.10
CA GLU A 97 7.47 13.05 -12.50
C GLU A 97 8.47 12.05 -13.09
#